data_AF-I1A5T0-F1
#
_entry.id   AF-I1A5T0-F1
#
_cell.length_a   1.000
_cell.length_b   1.000
_cell.length_c   1.000
_cell.angle_alpha   90.00
_cell.angle_beta   90.00
_cell.angle_gamma   90.00
#
_symmetry.space_group_name_H-M   'P 1'
#
loop_
_entity.id
_entity.type
_entity.pdbx_description
1 polymer ?
#
loop_
_entity_poly.entity_id
_entity_poly.type
_entity_poly.pdbx_seq_one_letter_code
_entity_poly.pdbx_strand_id
1 'polypeptide(L)'
;MKKINENDLFFNFLKKWKILIMILFMVILIINTLYSFDYKTWIWDNDITSWQKIIGISVSLSSILGVLSVVFFAMHKNIAYVLGIINAVLFAIFAFSFGLSIEGFINLFIYIPIMIMMWYKTTRIKNDKGKFESFRSSIYSSIFFVVLTIILTIIFYFTNPLLNKITVSVLGQDKVYEYGSNFQNYVVGSILNSLINALSIIALTMMVLGFRDSWIVWIIKNIFSFIFFGGVGFLNITTLLINVIYMIISLYLFMVTSNKNTIKIAFSNSINFAEINEILKESRMEYFELELSKQIERNYGSIKQKLKESLKIVKKSQFEDNVVLINYLLDQIFHLSKLKPKNFLEKIKILFLKFKYIISLSLQNKLDIIFVFHNSDNYDSYVKAKNKKIFAKKIVFLDNDLWSSYDEIRNNLLHLRNKKDLKNYEKIFFFNK
;
A
#
# COMPACT_ATOMS: atom_id res chain seq x y z
N MET A 1 24.56 -22.52 34.32
CA MET A 1 24.17 -21.18 33.83
C MET A 1 23.79 -21.28 32.36
N LYS A 2 22.51 -21.06 32.00
CA LYS A 2 22.07 -21.04 30.59
C LYS A 2 22.75 -19.86 29.90
N LYS A 3 23.57 -20.14 28.87
CA LYS A 3 24.11 -19.13 27.95
C LYS A 3 22.91 -18.43 27.31
N ILE A 4 22.58 -17.24 27.79
CA ILE A 4 21.56 -16.40 27.16
C ILE A 4 22.15 -15.99 25.81
N ASN A 5 21.46 -16.41 24.74
CA ASN A 5 21.88 -16.19 23.37
C ASN A 5 21.86 -14.68 23.10
N GLU A 6 23.01 -14.04 22.93
CA GLU A 6 23.13 -12.57 22.74
C GLU A 6 22.25 -12.07 21.58
N ASN A 7 22.04 -12.90 20.56
CA ASN A 7 21.13 -12.64 19.46
C ASN A 7 19.66 -12.47 19.89
N ASP A 8 19.19 -13.21 20.89
CA ASP A 8 17.82 -13.05 21.39
C ASP A 8 17.68 -11.82 22.29
N LEU A 9 18.77 -11.37 22.93
CA LEU A 9 18.79 -10.15 23.74
C LEU A 9 18.80 -8.90 22.85
N PHE A 10 19.59 -8.90 21.77
CA PHE A 10 19.61 -7.85 20.76
C PHE A 10 18.28 -7.73 19.99
N PHE A 11 17.66 -8.86 19.62
CA PHE A 11 16.33 -8.85 18.99
C PHE A 11 15.22 -8.40 19.95
N ASN A 12 15.26 -8.80 21.23
CA ASN A 12 14.33 -8.30 22.23
C ASN A 12 14.53 -6.81 22.53
N PHE A 13 15.77 -6.32 22.48
CA PHE A 13 16.10 -4.91 22.58
C PHE A 13 15.51 -4.13 21.39
N LEU A 14 15.74 -4.55 20.15
CA LEU A 14 15.14 -3.95 18.95
C LEU A 14 13.60 -3.94 18.97
N LYS A 15 12.97 -4.94 19.58
CA LYS A 15 11.52 -5.01 19.74
C LYS A 15 11.00 -4.05 20.82
N LYS A 16 11.71 -3.92 21.95
CA LYS A 16 11.39 -2.98 23.04
C LYS A 16 11.65 -1.52 22.67
N TRP A 17 12.66 -1.23 21.85
CA TRP A 17 12.97 0.12 21.39
C TRP A 17 11.85 0.76 20.58
N LYS A 18 11.11 -0.02 19.80
CA LYS A 18 9.97 0.49 19.02
C LYS A 18 8.86 1.03 19.92
N ILE A 19 8.58 0.32 21.01
CA ILE A 19 7.59 0.72 22.01
C ILE A 19 8.10 1.94 22.78
N LEU A 20 9.38 1.93 23.17
CA LEU A 20 10.01 3.06 23.87
C LEU A 20 9.97 4.35 23.04
N ILE A 21 10.32 4.29 21.75
CA ILE A 21 10.26 5.42 20.83
C ILE A 21 8.83 5.94 20.68
N MET A 22 7.85 5.04 20.54
CA MET A 22 6.44 5.43 20.44
C MET A 22 5.96 6.10 21.74
N ILE A 23 6.33 5.57 22.91
CA ILE A 23 6.03 6.19 24.20
C ILE A 23 6.68 7.56 24.30
N LEU A 24 7.95 7.69 23.93
CA LEU A 24 8.67 8.97 23.94
C LEU A 24 7.96 10.00 23.06
N PHE A 25 7.56 9.62 21.84
CA PHE A 25 6.81 10.51 20.96
C PHE A 25 5.46 10.91 21.56
N MET A 26 4.73 9.98 22.17
CA MET A 26 3.46 10.30 22.83
C MET A 26 3.66 11.28 23.99
N VAL A 27 4.72 11.11 24.79
CA VAL A 27 5.07 12.05 25.88
C VAL A 27 5.37 13.43 25.32
N ILE A 28 6.17 13.55 24.26
CA ILE A 28 6.49 14.84 23.64
C ILE A 28 5.22 15.50 23.07
N LEU A 29 4.32 14.73 22.45
CA LEU A 29 3.04 15.26 21.96
C LEU A 29 2.11 15.70 23.09
N ILE A 30 2.10 14.98 24.23
CA ILE A 30 1.36 15.39 25.43
C ILE A 30 1.93 16.70 25.99
N ILE A 31 3.26 16.86 26.05
CA ILE A 31 3.88 18.12 26.48
C ILE A 31 3.44 19.27 25.56
N ASN A 32 3.35 19.04 24.24
CA ASN A 32 2.79 20.00 23.29
C ASN A 32 1.30 20.33 23.52
N THR A 33 0.53 19.50 24.25
CA THR A 33 -0.86 19.86 24.64
C THR A 33 -0.92 20.86 25.79
N LEU A 34 0.18 21.05 26.52
CA LEU A 34 0.27 21.93 27.68
C LEU A 34 1.07 23.20 27.37
N TYR A 35 2.16 23.05 26.62
CA TYR A 35 3.06 24.13 26.24
C TYR A 35 3.07 24.32 24.73
N SER A 36 2.77 25.53 24.26
CA SER A 36 2.87 25.85 22.83
C SER A 36 4.28 26.34 22.52
N PHE A 37 5.03 25.54 21.76
CA PHE A 37 6.35 25.95 21.29
C PHE A 37 6.30 27.12 20.31
N ASP A 38 5.18 27.27 19.58
CA ASP A 38 4.99 28.36 18.62
C ASP A 38 4.82 29.71 19.34
N TYR A 39 4.04 29.73 20.44
CA TYR A 39 3.81 30.93 21.25
C TYR A 39 4.84 31.12 22.38
N LYS A 40 5.69 30.11 22.62
CA LYS A 40 6.67 30.05 23.73
C LYS A 40 6.05 30.23 25.12
N THR A 41 4.78 29.90 25.28
CA THR A 41 3.98 30.11 26.49
C THR A 41 3.15 28.87 26.81
N TRP A 42 2.69 28.78 28.06
CA TRP A 42 1.73 27.74 28.42
C TRP A 42 0.40 28.07 27.78
N ILE A 43 -0.28 27.06 27.22
CA ILE A 43 -1.56 27.27 26.52
C ILE A 43 -2.61 27.87 27.48
N TRP A 44 -2.44 27.66 28.78
CA TRP A 44 -3.35 28.14 29.82
C TRP A 44 -3.06 29.57 30.29
N ASP A 45 -1.95 30.19 29.86
CA ASP A 45 -1.61 31.57 30.23
C ASP A 45 -2.66 32.57 29.73
N ASN A 46 -2.84 33.68 30.45
CA ASN A 46 -3.92 34.64 30.19
C ASN A 46 -3.71 35.48 28.92
N ASP A 47 -2.49 35.52 28.39
CA ASP A 47 -2.12 36.36 27.23
C ASP A 47 -2.58 35.78 25.89
N ILE A 48 -3.14 34.57 25.88
CA ILE A 48 -3.58 33.85 24.68
C ILE A 48 -5.11 33.94 24.55
N THR A 49 -5.61 34.27 23.36
CA THR A 49 -7.06 34.31 23.09
C THR A 49 -7.68 32.91 23.23
N SER A 50 -8.96 32.83 23.65
CA SER A 50 -9.66 31.54 23.79
C SER A 50 -9.63 30.70 22.51
N TRP A 51 -9.65 31.34 21.33
CA TRP A 51 -9.56 30.67 20.04
C TRP A 51 -8.19 30.00 19.82
N GLN A 52 -7.09 30.71 20.10
CA GLN A 52 -5.75 30.15 20.01
C GLN A 52 -5.53 28.99 20.99
N LYS A 53 -6.14 29.04 22.19
CA LYS A 53 -6.12 27.93 23.15
C LYS A 53 -6.81 26.68 22.56
N ILE A 54 -7.99 26.85 21.97
CA ILE A 54 -8.73 25.76 21.30
C ILE A 54 -7.90 25.15 20.18
N ILE A 55 -7.26 25.98 19.35
CA ILE A 55 -6.40 25.51 18.24
C ILE A 55 -5.22 24.70 18.79
N GLY A 56 -4.49 25.23 19.77
CA GLY A 56 -3.33 24.54 20.35
C GLY A 56 -3.68 23.16 20.91
N ILE A 57 -4.78 23.07 21.67
CA ILE A 57 -5.27 21.80 22.21
C ILE A 57 -5.72 20.87 21.06
N SER A 58 -6.43 21.40 20.07
CA SER A 58 -6.95 20.60 18.94
C SER A 58 -5.83 19.98 18.11
N VAL A 59 -4.77 20.72 17.82
CA VAL A 59 -3.58 20.22 17.08
C VAL A 59 -2.90 19.10 17.84
N SER A 60 -2.62 19.34 19.12
CA SER A 60 -1.88 18.38 19.92
C SER A 60 -2.72 17.12 20.19
N LEU A 61 -4.03 17.24 20.40
CA LEU A 61 -4.91 16.08 20.52
C LEU A 61 -5.07 15.34 19.18
N SER A 62 -5.21 16.06 18.07
CA SER A 62 -5.20 15.51 16.71
C SER A 62 -3.95 14.65 16.49
N SER A 63 -2.77 15.15 16.84
CA SER A 63 -1.52 14.41 16.66
C SER A 63 -1.53 13.04 17.34
N ILE A 64 -1.93 12.99 18.60
CA ILE A 64 -1.99 11.77 19.43
C ILE A 64 -2.97 10.78 18.81
N LEU A 65 -4.18 11.25 18.50
CA LEU A 65 -5.24 10.41 17.91
C LEU A 65 -4.86 9.90 16.53
N GLY A 66 -4.19 10.73 15.72
CA GLY A 66 -3.72 10.33 14.40
C GLY A 66 -2.57 9.32 14.46
N VAL A 67 -1.60 9.46 15.37
CA VAL A 67 -0.56 8.43 15.60
C VAL A 67 -1.20 7.10 15.99
N LEU A 68 -2.11 7.12 16.97
CA LEU A 68 -2.82 5.92 17.42
C LEU A 68 -3.66 5.31 16.30
N SER A 69 -4.34 6.14 15.51
CA SER A 69 -5.12 5.70 14.36
C SER A 69 -4.25 4.95 13.36
N VAL A 70 -3.10 5.49 12.95
CA VAL A 70 -2.18 4.84 12.00
C VAL A 70 -1.64 3.51 12.53
N VAL A 71 -1.28 3.45 13.82
CA VAL A 71 -0.84 2.21 14.46
C VAL A 71 -1.96 1.17 14.46
N PHE A 72 -3.19 1.54 14.83
CA PHE A 72 -4.31 0.62 14.82
C PHE A 72 -4.75 0.22 13.40
N PHE A 73 -4.53 1.08 12.40
CA PHE A 73 -4.70 0.74 10.99
C PHE A 73 -3.78 -0.39 10.58
N ALA A 74 -2.51 -0.31 10.96
CA ALA A 74 -1.54 -1.38 10.72
C ALA A 74 -1.89 -2.68 11.46
N MET A 75 -2.49 -2.57 12.65
CA MET A 75 -3.01 -3.71 13.41
C MET A 75 -4.37 -4.22 12.92
N HIS A 76 -4.95 -3.62 11.87
CA HIS A 76 -6.26 -3.97 11.33
C HIS A 76 -7.41 -3.90 12.36
N LYS A 77 -7.33 -2.98 13.32
CA LYS A 77 -8.37 -2.78 14.35
C LYS A 77 -9.39 -1.75 13.92
N ASN A 78 -10.68 -2.02 14.18
CA ASN A 78 -11.78 -1.11 13.82
C ASN A 78 -11.72 0.24 14.54
N ILE A 79 -11.12 0.31 15.73
CA ILE A 79 -10.98 1.57 16.48
C ILE A 79 -10.15 2.62 15.71
N ALA A 80 -9.29 2.18 14.79
CA ALA A 80 -8.49 3.06 13.94
C ALA A 80 -9.34 4.07 13.16
N TYR A 81 -10.51 3.63 12.67
CA TYR A 81 -11.43 4.46 11.90
C TYR A 81 -12.03 5.59 12.72
N VAL A 82 -12.50 5.28 13.92
CA VAL A 82 -13.09 6.28 14.84
C VAL A 82 -12.05 7.32 15.22
N LEU A 83 -10.85 6.87 15.61
CA LEU A 83 -9.74 7.76 15.94
C LEU A 83 -9.31 8.62 14.74
N GLY A 84 -9.34 8.04 13.54
CA GLY A 84 -9.03 8.74 12.30
C GLY A 84 -10.04 9.84 11.97
N ILE A 85 -11.33 9.61 12.23
CA ILE A 85 -12.40 10.60 12.03
C ILE A 85 -12.24 11.76 13.03
N ILE A 86 -12.07 11.45 14.32
CA ILE A 86 -11.88 12.50 15.34
C ILE A 86 -10.61 13.31 15.04
N ASN A 87 -9.52 12.64 14.65
CA ASN A 87 -8.31 13.30 14.19
C ASN A 87 -8.56 14.24 13.02
N ALA A 88 -9.28 13.81 11.98
CA ALA A 88 -9.57 14.63 10.80
C ALA A 88 -10.38 15.89 11.16
N VAL A 89 -11.35 15.78 12.08
CA VAL A 89 -12.13 16.94 12.55
C VAL A 89 -11.25 17.93 13.30
N LEU A 90 -10.45 17.45 14.25
CA LEU A 90 -9.56 18.32 15.05
C LEU A 90 -8.49 18.99 14.18
N PHE A 91 -7.91 18.26 13.23
CA PHE A 91 -6.94 18.81 12.28
C PHE A 91 -7.58 19.83 11.33
N ALA A 92 -8.85 19.64 10.95
CA ALA A 92 -9.55 20.61 10.10
C ALA A 92 -9.73 21.97 10.79
N ILE A 93 -10.00 21.99 12.10
CA ILE A 93 -10.10 23.23 12.90
C ILE A 93 -8.77 24.00 12.84
N PHE A 94 -7.65 23.29 13.03
CA PHE A 94 -6.32 23.87 12.87
C PHE A 94 -6.10 24.43 11.46
N ALA A 95 -6.36 23.62 10.44
CA ALA A 95 -6.13 23.99 9.05
C ALA A 95 -6.91 25.26 8.66
N PHE A 96 -8.19 25.34 9.02
CA PHE A 96 -8.98 26.55 8.77
C PHE A 96 -8.41 27.76 9.48
N SER A 97 -7.97 27.61 10.73
CA SER A 97 -7.43 28.72 11.51
C SER A 97 -6.17 29.33 10.86
N PHE A 98 -5.30 28.50 10.28
CA PHE A 98 -4.07 28.93 9.60
C PHE A 98 -4.27 29.34 8.13
N GLY A 99 -5.52 29.47 7.67
CA GLY A 99 -5.84 29.81 6.28
C GLY A 99 -5.61 28.66 5.30
N LEU A 100 -5.27 27.45 5.77
CA LEU A 100 -5.07 26.24 4.99
C LEU A 100 -6.43 25.57 4.68
N SER A 101 -7.36 26.34 4.12
CA SER A 101 -8.76 25.94 4.01
C SER A 101 -8.97 24.64 3.23
N ILE A 102 -8.18 24.39 2.18
CA ILE A 102 -8.33 23.14 1.43
C ILE A 102 -7.97 21.92 2.26
N GLU A 103 -6.98 22.00 3.15
CA GLU A 103 -6.61 20.91 4.05
C GLU A 103 -7.78 20.60 4.98
N GLY A 104 -8.43 21.65 5.51
CA GLY A 104 -9.65 21.52 6.31
C GLY A 104 -10.77 20.84 5.54
N PHE A 105 -11.06 21.30 4.32
CA PHE A 105 -12.09 20.71 3.46
C PHE A 105 -11.77 19.26 3.07
N ILE A 106 -10.52 18.93 2.74
CA ILE A 106 -10.10 17.57 2.41
C ILE A 106 -10.30 16.65 3.62
N ASN A 107 -9.95 17.09 4.83
CA ASN A 107 -10.16 16.29 6.03
C ASN A 107 -11.65 16.03 6.29
N LEU A 108 -12.51 17.03 6.11
CA LEU A 108 -13.95 16.87 6.35
C LEU A 108 -14.68 16.10 5.25
N PHE A 109 -14.44 16.42 3.98
CA PHE A 109 -15.24 15.93 2.85
C PHE A 109 -14.59 14.78 2.07
N ILE A 110 -13.31 14.50 2.29
CA ILE A 110 -12.62 13.39 1.64
C ILE A 110 -12.22 12.34 2.68
N TYR A 111 -11.49 12.72 3.74
CA TYR A 111 -10.99 11.75 4.73
C TYR A 111 -12.13 11.08 5.49
N ILE A 112 -13.07 11.84 6.05
CA ILE A 112 -14.17 11.25 6.85
C ILE A 112 -15.01 10.27 6.01
N PRO A 113 -15.53 10.64 4.82
CA PRO A 113 -16.29 9.68 3.99
C PRO A 113 -15.47 8.45 3.61
N ILE A 114 -14.19 8.62 3.29
CA ILE A 114 -13.30 7.50 2.99
C ILE A 114 -13.11 6.58 4.20
N MET A 115 -12.91 7.13 5.40
CA MET A 115 -12.76 6.34 6.62
C MET A 115 -14.03 5.55 6.94
N ILE A 116 -15.20 6.14 6.73
CA ILE A 116 -16.50 5.45 6.87
C ILE A 116 -16.62 4.32 5.84
N MET A 117 -16.30 4.58 4.57
CA MET A 117 -16.33 3.56 3.52
C MET A 117 -15.36 2.41 3.81
N MET A 118 -14.15 2.71 4.28
CA MET A 118 -13.18 1.68 4.66
C MET A 118 -13.65 0.87 5.85
N TRP A 119 -14.21 1.51 6.88
CA TRP A 119 -14.79 0.81 8.02
C TRP A 119 -15.91 -0.14 7.59
N TYR A 120 -16.80 0.30 6.71
CA TYR A 120 -17.86 -0.52 6.12
C TYR A 120 -17.29 -1.71 5.33
N LYS A 121 -16.31 -1.46 4.46
CA LYS A 121 -15.63 -2.50 3.67
C LYS A 121 -14.93 -3.53 4.57
N THR A 122 -14.23 -3.07 5.59
CA THR A 122 -13.49 -3.90 6.56
C THR A 122 -14.40 -4.74 7.44
N THR A 123 -15.60 -4.26 7.78
CA THR A 123 -16.54 -5.00 8.62
C THR A 123 -17.31 -6.06 7.84
N ARG A 124 -17.55 -5.87 6.54
CA ARG A 124 -18.32 -6.82 5.71
C ARG A 124 -17.50 -7.71 4.77
N ILE A 125 -16.31 -7.28 4.36
CA ILE A 125 -15.42 -8.02 3.44
C ILE A 125 -14.23 -8.59 4.22
N LYS A 126 -14.51 -9.25 5.35
CA LYS A 126 -13.51 -10.12 5.96
C LYS A 126 -13.57 -11.44 5.21
N ASN A 127 -12.44 -11.81 4.61
CA ASN A 127 -12.25 -13.19 4.18
C ASN A 127 -12.19 -14.09 5.43
N ASP A 128 -12.38 -15.41 5.31
CA ASP A 128 -12.45 -16.35 6.45
C ASP A 128 -11.24 -16.28 7.40
N LYS A 129 -10.11 -15.75 6.90
CA LYS A 129 -8.84 -15.56 7.63
C LYS A 129 -8.60 -14.12 8.14
N GLY A 130 -9.56 -13.20 7.99
CA GLY A 130 -9.47 -11.80 8.45
C GLY A 130 -8.41 -10.94 7.74
N LYS A 131 -7.85 -11.40 6.61
CA LYS A 131 -6.81 -10.71 5.82
C LYS A 131 -7.43 -9.81 4.73
N PHE A 132 -6.79 -8.69 4.41
CA PHE A 132 -7.19 -7.77 3.32
C PHE A 132 -6.52 -8.08 1.99
N GLU A 133 -7.23 -7.84 0.88
CA GLU A 133 -6.62 -7.80 -0.45
C GLU A 133 -5.53 -6.72 -0.46
N SER A 134 -4.38 -7.04 -1.03
CA SER A 134 -3.28 -6.09 -1.12
C SER A 134 -2.71 -6.06 -2.51
N PHE A 135 -2.63 -4.85 -3.05
CA PHE A 135 -2.10 -4.59 -4.38
C PHE A 135 -0.70 -4.02 -4.30
N ARG A 136 0.06 -4.28 -5.35
CA ARG A 136 1.32 -3.60 -5.61
C ARG A 136 1.13 -2.67 -6.79
N SER A 137 1.81 -1.53 -6.77
CA SER A 137 1.81 -0.62 -7.90
C SER A 137 2.57 -1.26 -9.05
N SER A 138 1.89 -1.41 -10.18
CA SER A 138 2.51 -1.62 -11.47
C SER A 138 2.97 -0.28 -12.05
N ILE A 139 3.83 -0.33 -13.07
CA ILE A 139 4.28 0.88 -13.78
C ILE A 139 3.10 1.72 -14.28
N TYR A 140 2.02 1.06 -14.73
CA TYR A 140 0.82 1.72 -15.22
C TYR A 140 0.06 2.44 -14.10
N SER A 141 -0.13 1.80 -12.95
CA SER A 141 -0.77 2.47 -11.80
C SER A 141 0.10 3.60 -11.26
N SER A 142 1.43 3.44 -11.25
CA SER A 142 2.34 4.49 -10.81
C SER A 142 2.26 5.71 -11.72
N ILE A 143 2.28 5.53 -13.04
CA ILE A 143 2.11 6.63 -14.00
C ILE A 143 0.76 7.32 -13.80
N PHE A 144 -0.32 6.54 -13.65
CA PHE A 144 -1.65 7.09 -13.38
C PHE A 144 -1.68 7.96 -12.13
N PHE A 145 -1.14 7.48 -11.00
CA PHE A 145 -1.13 8.25 -9.75
C PHE A 145 -0.22 9.48 -9.83
N VAL A 146 0.91 9.42 -10.55
CA VAL A 146 1.78 10.58 -10.77
C VAL A 146 1.06 11.65 -11.58
N VAL A 147 0.45 11.28 -12.70
CA VAL A 147 -0.34 12.21 -13.54
C VAL A 147 -1.48 12.81 -12.74
N LEU A 148 -2.20 11.99 -11.97
CA LEU A 148 -3.29 12.47 -11.11
C LEU A 148 -2.79 13.43 -10.03
N THR A 149 -1.62 13.18 -9.44
CA THR A 149 -0.99 14.09 -8.47
C THR A 149 -0.71 15.45 -9.09
N ILE A 150 -0.17 15.49 -10.31
CA ILE A 150 0.12 16.75 -11.03
C ILE A 150 -1.18 17.52 -11.28
N ILE A 151 -2.21 16.84 -11.81
CA ILE A 151 -3.52 17.46 -12.08
C ILE A 151 -4.13 18.02 -10.81
N LEU A 152 -4.16 17.25 -9.72
CA LEU A 152 -4.70 17.70 -8.43
C LEU A 152 -3.90 18.87 -7.86
N THR A 153 -2.58 18.86 -8.01
CA THR A 153 -1.71 19.97 -7.55
C THR A 153 -2.07 21.26 -8.26
N ILE A 154 -2.26 21.21 -9.59
CA ILE A 154 -2.68 22.39 -10.39
C ILE A 154 -4.07 22.87 -9.95
N ILE A 155 -5.03 21.96 -9.79
CA ILE A 155 -6.39 22.31 -9.34
C ILE A 155 -6.34 22.98 -7.97
N PHE A 156 -5.61 22.41 -7.00
CA PHE A 156 -5.51 22.95 -5.65
C PHE A 156 -4.79 24.28 -5.59
N TYR A 157 -3.78 24.50 -6.44
CA TYR A 157 -3.10 25.78 -6.54
C TYR A 157 -4.07 26.93 -6.80
N PHE A 158 -5.02 26.75 -7.72
CA PHE A 158 -6.03 27.77 -8.02
C PHE A 158 -7.23 27.77 -7.07
N THR A 159 -7.55 26.62 -6.48
CA THR A 159 -8.74 26.47 -5.63
C THR A 159 -8.50 26.95 -4.19
N ASN A 160 -7.26 26.88 -3.68
CA ASN A 160 -6.94 27.25 -2.30
C ASN A 160 -7.35 28.68 -1.92
N PRO A 161 -7.00 29.72 -2.70
CA PRO A 161 -7.38 31.08 -2.35
C PRO A 161 -8.90 31.28 -2.38
N LEU A 162 -9.60 30.60 -3.30
CA LEU A 162 -11.06 30.69 -3.43
C LEU A 162 -11.76 30.07 -2.21
N LEU A 163 -11.33 28.88 -1.79
CA LEU A 163 -11.89 28.22 -0.61
C LEU A 163 -11.59 28.99 0.67
N ASN A 164 -10.42 29.62 0.77
CA ASN A 164 -10.09 30.45 1.93
C ASN A 164 -11.03 31.66 2.07
N LYS A 165 -11.37 32.34 0.97
CA LYS A 165 -12.37 33.43 1.00
C LYS A 165 -13.72 32.94 1.55
N ILE A 166 -14.15 31.74 1.16
CA ILE A 166 -15.38 31.13 1.70
C ILE A 166 -15.21 30.87 3.20
N THR A 167 -14.10 30.26 3.63
CA THR A 167 -13.84 30.01 5.06
C THR A 167 -13.85 31.30 5.88
N VAL A 168 -13.18 32.36 5.41
CA VAL A 168 -13.14 33.67 6.07
C VAL A 168 -14.54 34.26 6.18
N SER A 169 -15.36 34.14 5.14
CA SER A 169 -16.75 34.63 5.17
C SER A 169 -17.64 33.90 6.17
N VAL A 170 -17.35 32.62 6.45
CA VAL A 170 -18.16 31.78 7.35
C VAL A 170 -17.68 31.87 8.80
N LEU A 171 -16.37 31.85 9.02
CA LEU A 171 -15.78 31.78 10.37
C LEU A 171 -15.39 33.15 10.94
N GLY A 172 -15.24 34.17 10.10
CA GLY A 172 -14.79 35.51 10.47
C GLY A 172 -13.29 35.75 10.22
N GLN A 173 -12.93 37.00 9.91
CA GLN A 173 -11.56 37.45 9.67
C GLN A 173 -10.68 37.43 10.93
N ASP A 174 -11.30 37.48 12.10
CA ASP A 174 -10.65 37.43 13.42
C ASP A 174 -10.09 36.04 13.78
N LYS A 175 -10.59 34.99 13.10
CA LYS A 175 -10.28 33.59 13.45
C LYS A 175 -9.47 32.85 12.40
N VAL A 176 -9.39 33.39 11.18
CA VAL A 176 -8.84 32.72 10.01
C VAL A 176 -7.86 33.65 9.32
N TYR A 177 -6.63 33.19 9.15
CA TYR A 177 -5.68 33.91 8.30
C TYR A 177 -6.12 33.88 6.83
N GLU A 178 -5.93 35.00 6.14
CA GLU A 178 -6.04 35.05 4.69
C GLU A 178 -4.99 34.13 4.04
N TYR A 179 -5.36 33.46 2.96
CA TYR A 179 -4.50 32.49 2.30
C TYR A 179 -3.15 33.08 1.89
N GLY A 180 -2.08 32.54 2.44
CA GLY A 180 -0.72 32.92 2.11
C GLY A 180 -0.22 34.20 2.80
N SER A 181 -1.03 34.87 3.62
CA SER A 181 -0.58 36.05 4.39
C SER A 181 0.49 35.70 5.41
N ASN A 182 0.50 34.46 5.88
CA ASN A 182 1.49 33.90 6.79
C ASN A 182 2.65 33.20 6.06
N PHE A 183 2.67 33.15 4.72
CA PHE A 183 3.72 32.45 3.99
C PHE A 183 4.97 33.31 3.86
N GLN A 184 6.14 32.80 4.27
CA GLN A 184 7.42 33.47 4.03
C GLN A 184 7.72 33.57 2.53
N ASN A 185 7.39 32.52 1.76
CA ASN A 185 7.45 32.54 0.31
C ASN A 185 6.09 32.13 -0.27
N TYR A 186 5.31 33.11 -0.70
CA TYR A 186 3.96 32.88 -1.21
C TYR A 186 3.92 31.87 -2.36
N VAL A 187 4.77 32.03 -3.37
CA VAL A 187 4.74 31.20 -4.59
C VAL A 187 5.14 29.76 -4.27
N VAL A 188 6.29 29.57 -3.62
CA VAL A 188 6.80 28.23 -3.30
C VAL A 188 5.93 27.56 -2.24
N GLY A 189 5.48 28.31 -1.23
CA GLY A 189 4.56 27.84 -0.20
C GLY A 189 3.22 27.38 -0.79
N SER A 190 2.64 28.13 -1.73
CA SER A 190 1.38 27.75 -2.39
C SER A 190 1.53 26.48 -3.24
N ILE A 191 2.65 26.32 -3.96
CA ILE A 191 2.95 25.10 -4.73
C ILE A 191 3.11 23.90 -3.79
N LEU A 192 3.91 24.05 -2.73
CA LEU A 192 4.14 22.98 -1.75
C LEU A 192 2.85 22.57 -1.06
N ASN A 193 2.05 23.53 -0.58
CA ASN A 193 0.77 23.27 0.05
C ASN A 193 -0.16 22.49 -0.89
N SER A 194 -0.25 22.90 -2.16
CA SER A 194 -1.08 22.21 -3.17
C SER A 194 -0.59 20.78 -3.44
N LEU A 195 0.73 20.58 -3.50
CA LEU A 195 1.36 19.28 -3.68
C LEU A 195 1.12 18.35 -2.49
N ILE A 196 1.26 18.86 -1.26
CA ILE A 196 0.99 18.13 -0.01
C ILE A 196 -0.44 17.62 0.01
N ASN A 197 -1.39 18.46 -0.37
CA ASN A 197 -2.82 18.10 -0.46
C ASN A 197 -3.09 17.05 -1.54
N ALA A 198 -2.52 17.21 -2.73
CA ALA A 198 -2.64 16.23 -3.80
C ALA A 198 -2.08 14.85 -3.38
N LEU A 199 -0.85 14.83 -2.83
CA LEU A 199 -0.21 13.61 -2.34
C LEU A 199 -1.02 12.94 -1.22
N SER A 200 -1.66 13.74 -0.35
CA SER A 200 -2.49 13.25 0.75
C SER A 200 -3.72 12.48 0.23
N ILE A 201 -4.43 13.03 -0.76
CA ILE A 201 -5.58 12.35 -1.40
C ILE A 201 -5.12 11.09 -2.13
N ILE A 202 -3.99 11.15 -2.85
CA ILE A 202 -3.45 10.01 -3.58
C ILE A 202 -3.05 8.90 -2.63
N ALA A 203 -2.32 9.21 -1.55
CA ALA A 203 -1.91 8.25 -0.54
C ALA A 203 -3.12 7.58 0.12
N LEU A 204 -4.14 8.37 0.47
CA LEU A 204 -5.38 7.86 1.05
C LEU A 204 -6.14 6.98 0.05
N THR A 205 -6.29 7.41 -1.20
CA THR A 205 -6.94 6.63 -2.26
C THR A 205 -6.23 5.29 -2.48
N MET A 206 -4.90 5.32 -2.57
CA MET A 206 -4.07 4.12 -2.66
C MET A 206 -4.28 3.19 -1.46
N MET A 207 -4.35 3.73 -0.25
CA MET A 207 -4.60 2.97 0.98
C MET A 207 -5.97 2.28 0.96
N VAL A 208 -7.04 2.97 0.57
CA VAL A 208 -8.40 2.43 0.44
C VAL A 208 -8.49 1.30 -0.58
N LEU A 209 -7.80 1.49 -1.70
CA LEU A 209 -7.72 0.50 -2.76
C LEU A 209 -6.89 -0.71 -2.33
N GLY A 210 -6.01 -0.58 -1.33
CA GLY A 210 -5.19 -1.66 -0.78
C GLY A 210 -3.75 -1.69 -1.32
N PHE A 211 -3.27 -0.60 -1.94
CA PHE A 211 -1.89 -0.50 -2.40
C PHE A 211 -0.92 -0.35 -1.23
N ARG A 212 0.03 -1.28 -1.12
CA ARG A 212 1.08 -1.23 -0.09
C ARG A 212 2.03 -0.05 -0.28
N ASP A 213 2.19 0.42 -1.51
CA ASP A 213 3.08 1.55 -1.84
C ASP A 213 2.51 2.91 -1.39
N SER A 214 1.27 2.95 -0.86
CA SER A 214 0.71 4.16 -0.23
C SER A 214 1.64 4.73 0.85
N TRP A 215 2.35 3.89 1.59
CA TRP A 215 3.33 4.33 2.60
C TRP A 215 4.48 5.14 2.02
N ILE A 216 4.90 4.87 0.78
CA ILE A 216 5.94 5.65 0.10
C ILE A 216 5.40 7.07 -0.18
N VAL A 217 4.16 7.17 -0.65
CA VAL A 217 3.51 8.47 -0.90
C VAL A 217 3.36 9.25 0.39
N TRP A 218 3.01 8.60 1.51
CA TRP A 218 2.97 9.22 2.84
C TRP A 218 4.34 9.77 3.28
N ILE A 219 5.42 9.04 3.06
CA ILE A 219 6.79 9.50 3.36
C ILE A 219 7.09 10.77 2.55
N ILE A 220 6.85 10.73 1.23
CA ILE A 220 7.10 11.88 0.34
C ILE A 220 6.27 13.09 0.77
N LYS A 221 4.97 12.89 1.04
CA LYS A 221 4.08 13.94 1.58
C LYS A 221 4.66 14.56 2.84
N ASN A 222 5.10 13.75 3.80
CA ASN A 222 5.61 14.24 5.08
C ASN A 222 6.94 15.00 4.93
N ILE A 223 7.78 14.65 3.96
CA ILE A 223 8.98 15.44 3.61
C ILE A 223 8.59 16.83 3.11
N PHE A 224 7.64 16.92 2.18
CA PHE A 224 7.17 18.22 1.70
C PHE A 224 6.46 19.03 2.79
N SER A 225 5.66 18.38 3.64
CA SER A 225 5.07 19.03 4.82
C SER A 225 6.14 19.54 5.77
N PHE A 226 7.21 18.79 6.01
CA PHE A 226 8.34 19.24 6.82
C PHE A 226 9.00 20.50 6.24
N ILE A 227 9.22 20.55 4.92
CA ILE A 227 9.78 21.73 4.25
C ILE A 227 8.82 22.93 4.36
N PHE A 228 7.53 22.71 4.14
CA PHE A 228 6.50 23.75 4.21
C PHE A 228 6.40 24.36 5.63
N PHE A 229 6.21 23.51 6.65
CA PHE A 229 6.10 23.95 8.05
C PHE A 229 7.46 24.27 8.70
N GLY A 230 8.56 24.03 7.98
CA GLY A 230 9.93 24.34 8.40
C GLY A 230 10.34 25.78 8.12
N GLY A 231 9.50 26.54 7.42
CA GLY A 231 9.72 27.96 7.17
C GLY A 231 9.24 28.44 5.81
N VAL A 232 9.15 27.58 4.78
CA VAL A 232 8.75 28.04 3.43
C VAL A 232 7.32 28.59 3.40
N GLY A 233 6.40 27.87 4.05
CA GLY A 233 5.09 28.41 4.41
C GLY A 233 5.26 29.24 5.68
N PHE A 234 5.07 28.62 6.83
CA PHE A 234 5.32 29.25 8.13
C PHE A 234 5.93 28.25 9.08
N LEU A 235 6.66 28.74 10.08
CA LEU A 235 7.22 27.87 11.10
C LEU A 235 6.11 27.42 12.05
N ASN A 236 5.90 26.10 12.15
CA ASN A 236 5.02 25.52 13.16
C ASN A 236 5.68 24.26 13.74
N ILE A 237 6.23 24.38 14.95
CA ILE A 237 7.07 23.35 15.58
C ILE A 237 6.24 22.09 15.87
N THR A 238 5.00 22.27 16.34
CA THR A 238 4.11 21.14 16.63
C THR A 238 3.83 20.34 15.36
N THR A 239 3.50 21.00 14.26
CA THR A 239 3.21 20.35 12.97
C THR A 239 4.46 19.71 12.36
N LEU A 240 5.64 20.31 12.53
CA LEU A 240 6.92 19.68 12.15
C LEU A 240 7.11 18.35 12.88
N LEU A 241 6.94 18.35 14.20
CA LEU A 241 7.09 17.15 15.01
C LEU A 241 6.10 16.04 14.57
N ILE A 242 4.85 16.41 14.30
CA ILE A 242 3.83 15.48 13.79
C ILE A 242 4.30 14.81 12.49
N ASN A 243 4.78 15.60 11.53
CA ASN A 243 5.22 15.06 10.23
C ASN A 243 6.45 14.16 10.37
N VAL A 244 7.38 14.46 11.28
CA VAL A 244 8.53 13.57 11.58
C VAL A 244 8.06 12.24 12.15
N ILE A 245 7.14 12.26 13.13
CA ILE A 245 6.59 11.05 13.73
C ILE A 245 5.86 10.21 12.67
N TYR A 246 5.02 10.84 11.84
CA TYR A 246 4.31 10.16 10.76
C TYR A 246 5.25 9.60 9.70
N MET A 247 6.35 10.27 9.39
CA MET A 247 7.38 9.76 8.48
C MET A 247 8.04 8.51 9.04
N ILE A 248 8.44 8.50 10.31
CA ILE A 248 9.06 7.33 10.97
C ILE A 248 8.09 6.14 11.02
N ILE A 249 6.82 6.40 11.37
CA ILE A 249 5.79 5.36 11.38
C ILE A 249 5.56 4.81 9.97
N SER A 250 5.47 5.68 8.96
CA SER A 250 5.27 5.26 7.57
C SER A 250 6.44 4.41 7.05
N LEU A 251 7.68 4.77 7.40
CA LEU A 251 8.87 3.97 7.11
C LEU A 251 8.79 2.59 7.77
N TYR A 252 8.44 2.55 9.06
CA TYR A 252 8.28 1.29 9.78
C TYR A 252 7.22 0.39 9.14
N LEU A 253 6.04 0.95 8.82
CA LEU A 253 4.94 0.20 8.21
C LEU A 253 5.26 -0.26 6.79
N PHE A 254 6.00 0.55 6.02
CA PHE A 254 6.52 0.13 4.72
C PHE A 254 7.45 -1.09 4.84
N MET A 255 8.39 -1.09 5.80
CA MET A 255 9.28 -2.24 6.03
C MET A 255 8.51 -3.50 6.45
N VAL A 256 7.57 -3.36 7.41
CA VAL A 256 6.76 -4.49 7.89
C VAL A 256 5.88 -5.08 6.78
N THR A 257 5.25 -4.24 5.97
CA THR A 257 4.38 -4.69 4.87
C THR A 257 5.15 -5.27 3.68
N SER A 258 6.40 -4.84 3.49
CA SER A 258 7.30 -5.37 2.45
C SER A 258 7.94 -6.71 2.83
N ASN A 259 8.18 -6.94 4.12
CA ASN A 259 8.89 -8.12 4.64
C ASN A 259 7.97 -9.31 4.99
N LYS A 260 6.76 -9.41 4.41
CA LYS A 260 5.96 -10.63 4.59
C LYS A 260 6.61 -11.81 3.86
N ASN A 261 7.07 -12.81 4.64
CA ASN A 261 7.72 -14.03 4.17
C ASN A 261 6.71 -15.01 3.55
N THR A 262 6.11 -14.62 2.44
CA THR A 262 5.24 -15.49 1.64
C THR A 262 6.02 -16.09 0.48
N ILE A 263 5.84 -17.38 0.18
CA ILE A 263 6.42 -18.05 -1.00
C ILE A 263 5.30 -18.27 -2.00
N LYS A 264 5.45 -17.68 -3.20
CA LYS A 264 4.45 -17.83 -4.27
C LYS A 264 5.12 -18.32 -5.54
N ILE A 265 4.78 -19.54 -5.95
CA ILE A 265 5.33 -20.17 -7.15
C ILE A 265 4.22 -20.49 -8.13
N ALA A 266 4.58 -20.54 -9.42
CA ALA A 266 3.69 -21.08 -10.43
C ALA A 266 4.41 -22.04 -11.37
N PHE A 267 3.66 -22.98 -11.91
CA PHE A 267 4.09 -23.91 -12.95
C PHE A 267 3.29 -23.65 -14.22
N SER A 268 3.98 -23.55 -15.36
CA SER A 268 3.34 -23.38 -16.67
C SER A 268 2.65 -24.66 -17.13
N ASN A 269 1.64 -24.51 -17.99
CA ASN A 269 0.91 -25.64 -18.60
C ASN A 269 1.82 -26.67 -19.25
N SER A 270 1.98 -27.81 -18.58
CA SER A 270 2.52 -29.06 -19.12
C SER A 270 2.45 -30.22 -18.13
N ILE A 271 2.17 -29.94 -16.84
CA ILE A 271 2.27 -30.95 -15.78
C ILE A 271 0.94 -31.17 -15.08
N ASN A 272 0.70 -32.43 -14.73
CA ASN A 272 -0.46 -32.87 -14.00
C ASN A 272 -0.38 -32.44 -12.53
N PHE A 273 -1.48 -31.90 -11.99
CA PHE A 273 -1.59 -31.51 -10.58
C PHE A 273 -1.14 -32.60 -9.61
N ALA A 274 -1.44 -33.85 -9.93
CA ALA A 274 -1.10 -35.01 -9.10
C ALA A 274 0.41 -35.14 -8.86
N GLU A 275 1.24 -34.93 -9.89
CA GLU A 275 2.70 -35.10 -9.82
C GLU A 275 3.36 -33.96 -9.02
N ILE A 276 2.89 -32.72 -9.21
CA ILE A 276 3.37 -31.57 -8.42
C ILE A 276 2.96 -31.72 -6.96
N ASN A 277 1.73 -32.18 -6.70
CA ASN A 277 1.23 -32.40 -5.35
C ASN A 277 1.98 -33.55 -4.66
N GLU A 278 2.48 -34.54 -5.39
CA GLU A 278 3.32 -35.60 -4.84
C GLU A 278 4.69 -35.05 -4.39
N ILE A 279 5.37 -34.27 -5.25
CA ILE A 279 6.68 -33.65 -4.94
C ILE A 279 6.59 -32.64 -3.80
N LEU A 280 5.50 -31.88 -3.75
CA LEU A 280 5.32 -30.78 -2.80
C LEU A 280 4.39 -31.16 -1.63
N LYS A 281 3.97 -32.42 -1.49
CA LYS A 281 2.97 -32.87 -0.49
C LYS A 281 3.29 -32.45 0.94
N GLU A 282 4.58 -32.40 1.27
CA GLU A 282 5.08 -32.07 2.62
C GLU A 282 5.20 -30.55 2.87
N SER A 283 5.12 -29.72 1.83
CA SER A 283 5.49 -28.30 1.85
C SER A 283 4.57 -27.35 2.61
N ARG A 284 3.45 -27.82 3.17
CA ARG A 284 2.37 -26.99 3.74
C ARG A 284 1.98 -25.81 2.81
N MET A 285 2.01 -26.03 1.49
CA MET A 285 1.58 -25.03 0.49
C MET A 285 0.11 -25.27 0.14
N GLU A 286 -0.62 -24.20 -0.13
CA GLU A 286 -1.95 -24.28 -0.73
C GLU A 286 -1.84 -24.29 -2.26
N TYR A 287 -2.56 -25.22 -2.89
CA TYR A 287 -2.55 -25.39 -4.34
C TYR A 287 -3.80 -24.79 -4.96
N PHE A 288 -3.61 -24.08 -6.07
CA PHE A 288 -4.70 -23.65 -6.91
C PHE A 288 -4.43 -24.10 -8.33
N GLU A 289 -5.26 -25.02 -8.80
CA GLU A 289 -5.28 -25.40 -10.21
C GLU A 289 -6.24 -24.49 -10.98
N LEU A 290 -5.74 -23.96 -12.09
CA LEU A 290 -6.56 -23.24 -13.05
C LEU A 290 -6.89 -24.20 -14.19
N GLU A 291 -8.18 -24.44 -14.42
CA GLU A 291 -8.61 -25.25 -15.55
C GLU A 291 -8.13 -24.61 -16.86
N LEU A 292 -7.27 -25.33 -17.57
CA LEU A 292 -6.90 -24.98 -18.92
C LEU A 292 -7.87 -25.68 -19.88
N SER A 293 -8.66 -24.92 -20.62
CA SER A 293 -9.49 -25.53 -21.66
C SER A 293 -8.57 -26.05 -22.76
N LYS A 294 -8.39 -27.38 -22.82
CA LYS A 294 -7.74 -28.08 -23.95
C LYS A 294 -8.44 -27.80 -25.28
N GLN A 295 -9.72 -27.42 -25.24
CA GLN A 295 -10.49 -27.00 -26.41
C GLN A 295 -10.49 -25.47 -26.57
N ILE A 296 -10.14 -25.02 -27.77
CA ILE A 296 -10.21 -23.63 -28.22
C ILE A 296 -11.68 -23.23 -28.36
N GLU A 297 -12.31 -22.81 -27.27
CA GLU A 297 -13.58 -22.12 -27.38
C GLU A 297 -13.34 -20.74 -28.02
N ARG A 298 -13.74 -20.61 -29.29
CA ARG A 298 -13.66 -19.34 -30.05
C ARG A 298 -14.71 -18.30 -29.59
N ASN A 299 -15.47 -18.58 -28.54
CA ASN A 299 -16.47 -17.66 -28.04
C ASN A 299 -15.82 -16.62 -27.11
N TYR A 300 -15.82 -15.36 -27.54
CA TYR A 300 -15.33 -14.24 -26.73
C TYR A 300 -15.93 -14.19 -25.31
N GLY A 301 -17.22 -14.54 -25.17
CA GLY A 301 -17.90 -14.58 -23.88
C GLY A 301 -17.28 -15.60 -22.92
N SER A 302 -17.01 -16.81 -23.40
CA SER A 302 -16.45 -17.88 -22.57
C SER A 302 -14.97 -17.63 -22.25
N ILE A 303 -14.19 -17.11 -23.20
CA ILE A 303 -12.81 -16.66 -22.96
C ILE A 303 -12.77 -15.61 -21.84
N LYS A 304 -13.64 -14.58 -21.92
CA LYS A 304 -13.72 -13.53 -20.90
C LYS A 304 -14.11 -14.10 -19.54
N GLN A 305 -15.03 -15.06 -19.49
CA GLN A 305 -15.44 -15.71 -18.26
C GLN A 305 -14.29 -16.50 -17.63
N LYS A 306 -13.59 -17.33 -18.40
CA LYS A 306 -12.42 -18.11 -17.94
C LYS A 306 -11.31 -17.21 -17.39
N LEU A 307 -10.99 -16.11 -18.08
CA LEU A 307 -10.00 -15.13 -17.58
C LEU A 307 -10.47 -14.47 -16.28
N LYS A 308 -11.78 -14.20 -16.13
CA LYS A 308 -12.37 -13.63 -14.91
C LYS A 308 -12.27 -14.61 -13.74
N GLU A 309 -12.59 -15.87 -13.95
CA GLU A 309 -12.47 -16.95 -12.95
C GLU A 309 -11.01 -17.15 -12.56
N SER A 310 -10.12 -17.16 -13.53
CA SER A 310 -8.68 -17.30 -13.31
C SER A 310 -8.10 -16.14 -12.52
N LEU A 311 -8.52 -14.90 -12.82
CA LEU A 311 -8.18 -13.74 -12.01
C LEU A 311 -8.74 -13.85 -10.58
N LYS A 312 -9.94 -14.42 -10.39
CA LYS A 312 -10.53 -14.64 -9.06
C LYS A 312 -9.70 -15.63 -8.24
N ILE A 313 -9.16 -16.68 -8.86
CA ILE A 313 -8.25 -17.64 -8.22
C ILE A 313 -6.94 -16.96 -7.82
N VAL A 314 -6.33 -16.17 -8.72
CA VAL A 314 -5.12 -15.40 -8.41
C VAL A 314 -5.34 -14.41 -7.27
N LYS A 315 -6.54 -13.80 -7.18
CA LYS A 315 -6.91 -12.95 -6.04
C LYS A 315 -7.06 -13.76 -4.74
N LYS A 316 -7.72 -14.91 -4.79
CA LYS A 316 -7.89 -15.79 -3.62
C LYS A 316 -6.54 -16.27 -3.07
N SER A 317 -5.58 -16.57 -3.92
CA SER A 317 -4.25 -16.98 -3.49
C SER A 317 -3.43 -15.85 -2.83
N GLN A 318 -3.91 -14.60 -2.83
CA GLN A 318 -3.25 -13.53 -2.09
C GLN A 318 -3.34 -13.69 -0.57
N PHE A 319 -4.40 -14.33 -0.08
CA PHE A 319 -4.66 -14.49 1.35
C PHE A 319 -3.83 -15.61 1.98
N GLU A 320 -3.21 -16.42 1.12
CA GLU A 320 -2.37 -17.53 1.51
C GLU A 320 -0.90 -17.15 1.54
N ASP A 321 -0.22 -17.70 2.55
CA ASP A 321 1.17 -17.39 2.82
C ASP A 321 2.11 -18.16 1.87
N ASN A 322 1.70 -19.37 1.49
CA ASN A 322 2.51 -20.34 0.74
C ASN A 322 1.64 -20.93 -0.38
N VAL A 323 1.93 -20.58 -1.63
CA VAL A 323 1.03 -20.82 -2.77
C VAL A 323 1.74 -21.47 -3.94
N VAL A 324 1.10 -22.49 -4.50
CA VAL A 324 1.43 -23.06 -5.81
C VAL A 324 0.27 -22.80 -6.77
N LEU A 325 0.55 -22.09 -7.86
CA LEU A 325 -0.41 -21.89 -8.95
C LEU A 325 -0.04 -22.80 -10.12
N ILE A 326 -0.96 -23.65 -10.54
CA ILE A 326 -0.80 -24.47 -11.74
C ILE A 326 -1.62 -23.83 -12.85
N ASN A 327 -1.02 -23.69 -14.03
CA ASN A 327 -1.62 -23.03 -15.20
C ASN A 327 -1.93 -21.55 -14.97
N TYR A 328 -0.90 -20.79 -14.60
CA TYR A 328 -1.02 -19.39 -14.18
C TYR A 328 -1.79 -18.52 -15.18
N LEU A 329 -2.49 -17.47 -14.72
CA LEU A 329 -3.28 -16.57 -15.59
C LEU A 329 -2.46 -16.03 -16.79
N LEU A 330 -1.15 -15.88 -16.63
CA LEU A 330 -0.26 -15.47 -17.71
C LEU A 330 -0.24 -16.47 -18.88
N ASP A 331 -0.37 -17.77 -18.60
CA ASP A 331 -0.44 -18.83 -19.60
C ASP A 331 -1.68 -18.68 -20.49
N GLN A 332 -2.83 -18.37 -19.87
CA GLN A 332 -4.06 -18.10 -20.60
C GLN A 332 -3.95 -16.81 -21.43
N ILE A 333 -3.30 -15.77 -20.89
CA ILE A 333 -3.04 -14.51 -21.61
C ILE A 333 -2.13 -14.76 -22.83
N PHE A 334 -1.12 -15.61 -22.71
CA PHE A 334 -0.24 -15.99 -23.84
C PHE A 334 -0.99 -16.83 -24.87
N HIS A 335 -1.88 -17.71 -24.42
CA HIS A 335 -2.74 -18.47 -25.32
C HIS A 335 -3.64 -17.56 -26.17
N LEU A 336 -4.12 -16.42 -25.64
CA LEU A 336 -4.88 -15.44 -26.43
C LEU A 336 -4.10 -14.92 -27.65
N SER A 337 -2.77 -14.77 -27.53
CA SER A 337 -1.94 -14.31 -28.67
C SER A 337 -1.85 -15.32 -29.81
N LYS A 338 -2.16 -16.60 -29.54
CA LYS A 338 -2.12 -17.67 -30.54
C LYS A 338 -3.44 -17.79 -31.32
N LEU A 339 -4.51 -17.16 -30.84
CA LEU A 339 -5.81 -17.16 -31.52
C LEU A 339 -5.72 -16.34 -32.81
N LYS A 340 -6.02 -16.98 -33.95
CA LYS A 340 -6.17 -16.29 -35.23
C LYS A 340 -7.54 -15.57 -35.25
N PRO A 341 -7.60 -14.22 -35.23
CA PRO A 341 -8.87 -13.50 -35.27
C PRO A 341 -9.52 -13.66 -36.64
N LYS A 342 -10.86 -13.82 -36.68
CA LYS A 342 -11.60 -13.89 -37.96
C LYS A 342 -11.69 -12.49 -38.59
N ASN A 343 -12.04 -11.49 -37.78
CA ASN A 343 -12.30 -10.13 -38.24
C ASN A 343 -11.52 -9.08 -37.41
N PHE A 344 -11.38 -7.87 -37.95
CA PHE A 344 -10.71 -6.74 -37.28
C PHE A 344 -11.31 -6.40 -35.90
N LEU A 345 -12.64 -6.43 -35.77
CA LEU A 345 -13.32 -6.22 -34.49
C LEU A 345 -12.96 -7.28 -33.43
N GLU A 346 -12.80 -8.53 -33.85
CA GLU A 346 -12.38 -9.61 -32.95
C GLU A 346 -10.92 -9.43 -32.51
N LYS A 347 -10.06 -8.98 -33.42
CA LYS A 347 -8.67 -8.59 -33.10
C LYS A 347 -8.63 -7.50 -32.03
N ILE A 348 -9.42 -6.42 -32.18
CA ILE A 348 -9.51 -5.35 -31.16
C ILE A 348 -10.00 -5.90 -29.82
N LYS A 349 -11.06 -6.72 -29.83
CA LYS A 349 -11.63 -7.33 -28.62
C LYS A 349 -10.61 -8.20 -27.87
N ILE A 350 -9.86 -9.04 -28.59
CA ILE A 350 -8.80 -9.89 -28.00
C ILE A 350 -7.67 -9.01 -27.43
N LEU A 351 -7.27 -7.96 -28.15
CA LEU A 351 -6.21 -7.05 -27.72
C LEU A 351 -6.61 -6.28 -26.46
N PHE A 352 -7.87 -5.84 -26.38
CA PHE A 352 -8.43 -5.21 -25.20
C PHE A 352 -8.50 -6.16 -23.99
N LEU A 353 -8.96 -7.40 -24.17
CA LEU A 353 -8.94 -8.40 -23.11
C LEU A 353 -7.51 -8.65 -22.61
N LYS A 354 -6.58 -8.88 -23.54
CA LYS A 354 -5.17 -9.09 -23.23
C LYS A 354 -4.63 -7.94 -22.38
N PHE A 355 -4.84 -6.70 -22.83
CA PHE A 355 -4.42 -5.50 -22.10
C PHE A 355 -5.05 -5.42 -20.70
N LYS A 356 -6.37 -5.59 -20.60
CA LYS A 356 -7.12 -5.54 -19.33
C LYS A 356 -6.60 -6.55 -18.31
N TYR A 357 -6.40 -7.80 -18.72
CA TYR A 357 -5.95 -8.86 -17.80
C TYR A 357 -4.45 -8.79 -17.51
N ILE A 358 -3.62 -8.30 -18.44
CA ILE A 358 -2.21 -7.95 -18.15
C ILE A 358 -2.13 -6.89 -17.06
N ILE A 359 -2.93 -5.81 -17.17
CA ILE A 359 -2.97 -4.77 -16.13
C ILE A 359 -3.45 -5.37 -14.81
N SER A 360 -4.57 -6.09 -14.83
CA SER A 360 -5.16 -6.68 -13.63
C SER A 360 -4.19 -7.63 -12.92
N LEU A 361 -3.43 -8.43 -13.69
CA LEU A 361 -2.40 -9.34 -13.18
C LEU A 361 -1.18 -8.58 -12.64
N SER A 362 -0.77 -7.50 -13.31
CA SER A 362 0.37 -6.68 -12.89
C SER A 362 0.17 -5.96 -11.55
N LEU A 363 -1.10 -5.77 -11.15
CA LEU A 363 -1.47 -5.20 -9.84
C LEU A 363 -1.44 -6.23 -8.71
N GLN A 364 -1.42 -7.52 -9.05
CA GLN A 364 -1.33 -8.61 -8.07
C GLN A 364 0.11 -8.72 -7.53
N ASN A 365 0.26 -9.43 -6.41
CA ASN A 365 1.59 -9.71 -5.87
C ASN A 365 2.43 -10.51 -6.88
N LYS A 366 3.67 -10.08 -7.13
CA LYS A 366 4.62 -10.80 -7.98
C LYS A 366 4.89 -12.19 -7.41
N LEU A 367 4.96 -13.18 -8.29
CA LEU A 367 5.43 -14.51 -7.94
C LEU A 367 6.93 -14.45 -7.62
N ASP A 368 7.39 -15.31 -6.72
CA ASP A 368 8.81 -15.47 -6.46
C ASP A 368 9.46 -16.20 -7.65
N ILE A 369 8.85 -17.31 -8.09
CA ILE A 369 9.34 -18.12 -9.21
C ILE A 369 8.18 -18.54 -10.11
N ILE A 370 8.40 -18.49 -11.43
CA ILE A 370 7.60 -19.25 -12.40
C ILE A 370 8.52 -20.32 -12.99
N PHE A 371 8.10 -21.57 -12.89
CA PHE A 371 8.73 -22.71 -13.54
C PHE A 371 8.05 -22.95 -14.89
N VAL A 372 8.84 -23.00 -15.95
CA VAL A 372 8.36 -23.17 -17.33
C VAL A 372 9.07 -24.36 -17.97
N PHE A 373 8.33 -25.40 -18.32
CA PHE A 373 8.92 -26.58 -18.97
C PHE A 373 9.12 -26.35 -20.46
N HIS A 374 10.16 -26.96 -21.02
CA HIS A 374 10.47 -26.89 -22.45
C HIS A 374 9.34 -27.42 -23.35
N ASN A 375 8.59 -28.42 -22.88
CA ASN A 375 7.43 -28.98 -23.57
C ASN A 375 6.16 -28.13 -23.43
N SER A 376 6.19 -27.03 -22.65
CA SER A 376 5.02 -26.18 -22.49
C SER A 376 4.71 -25.43 -23.79
N ASP A 377 3.43 -25.42 -24.16
CA ASP A 377 2.93 -24.60 -25.27
C ASP A 377 3.39 -23.14 -25.16
N ASN A 378 3.52 -22.61 -23.95
CA ASN A 378 3.84 -21.19 -23.73
C ASN A 378 5.34 -20.91 -23.61
N TYR A 379 6.21 -21.91 -23.72
CA TYR A 379 7.67 -21.78 -23.56
C TYR A 379 8.23 -20.59 -24.35
N ASP A 380 7.98 -20.56 -25.65
CA ASP A 380 8.39 -19.48 -26.56
C ASP A 380 7.92 -18.09 -26.13
N SER A 381 6.69 -18.02 -25.62
CA SER A 381 6.10 -16.76 -25.16
C SER A 381 6.80 -16.27 -23.89
N TYR A 382 7.14 -17.18 -22.97
CA TYR A 382 7.97 -16.87 -21.82
C TYR A 382 9.39 -16.49 -22.22
N VAL A 383 10.02 -17.13 -23.20
CA VAL A 383 11.36 -16.76 -23.67
C VAL A 383 11.37 -15.38 -24.32
N LYS A 384 10.39 -15.07 -25.17
CA LYS A 384 10.31 -13.82 -25.93
C LYS A 384 9.75 -12.62 -25.14
N ALA A 385 9.09 -12.85 -24.00
CA ALA A 385 8.52 -11.76 -23.19
C ALA A 385 9.61 -10.80 -22.67
N LYS A 386 9.69 -9.58 -23.22
CA LYS A 386 10.64 -8.55 -22.75
C LYS A 386 10.42 -8.13 -21.29
N ASN A 387 9.20 -8.27 -20.78
CA ASN A 387 8.77 -7.76 -19.47
C ASN A 387 8.51 -8.85 -18.41
N LYS A 388 9.27 -9.95 -18.44
CA LYS A 388 9.14 -11.09 -17.49
C LYS A 388 9.18 -10.68 -16.00
N LYS A 389 10.01 -9.68 -15.67
CA LYS A 389 10.19 -9.17 -14.29
C LYS A 389 8.94 -8.48 -13.72
N ILE A 390 7.91 -8.21 -14.53
CA ILE A 390 6.65 -7.61 -14.06
C ILE A 390 5.85 -8.64 -13.26
N PHE A 391 5.83 -9.91 -13.69
CA PHE A 391 4.95 -10.94 -13.12
C PHE A 391 5.65 -11.84 -12.09
N ALA A 392 6.96 -12.05 -12.24
CA ALA A 392 7.75 -12.86 -11.32
C ALA A 392 9.13 -12.26 -11.04
N LYS A 393 9.73 -12.60 -9.89
CA LYS A 393 11.12 -12.21 -9.57
C LYS A 393 12.12 -13.02 -10.39
N LYS A 394 11.85 -14.32 -10.55
CA LYS A 394 12.66 -15.24 -11.36
C LYS A 394 11.75 -16.11 -12.22
N ILE A 395 12.19 -16.43 -13.42
CA ILE A 395 11.59 -17.45 -14.27
C ILE A 395 12.68 -18.50 -14.48
N VAL A 396 12.34 -19.76 -14.24
CA VAL A 396 13.23 -20.90 -14.36
C VAL A 396 12.68 -21.77 -15.48
N PHE A 397 13.54 -22.09 -16.45
CA PHE A 397 13.19 -22.97 -17.56
C PHE A 397 13.69 -24.37 -17.21
N LEU A 398 12.78 -25.34 -17.26
CA LEU A 398 13.00 -26.71 -16.84
C LEU A 398 12.96 -27.65 -18.05
N ASP A 399 13.63 -28.79 -17.93
CA ASP A 399 13.62 -29.85 -18.94
C ASP A 399 12.21 -30.41 -19.20
N ASN A 400 12.05 -31.34 -20.13
CA ASN A 400 10.72 -31.83 -20.52
C ASN A 400 10.02 -32.68 -19.45
N ASP A 401 10.75 -33.17 -18.46
CA ASP A 401 10.24 -34.06 -17.40
C ASP A 401 10.38 -33.43 -16.00
N LEU A 402 9.39 -33.70 -15.15
CA LEU A 402 9.32 -33.18 -13.79
C LEU A 402 10.42 -33.80 -12.91
N TRP A 403 10.65 -35.10 -13.04
CA TRP A 403 11.61 -35.83 -12.23
C TRP A 403 13.05 -35.49 -12.61
N SER A 404 13.34 -35.33 -13.90
CA SER A 404 14.65 -34.82 -14.35
C SER A 404 14.93 -33.41 -13.83
N SER A 405 13.88 -32.61 -13.67
CA SER A 405 13.94 -31.22 -13.18
C SER A 405 13.85 -31.09 -11.66
N TYR A 406 13.70 -32.20 -10.93
CA TYR A 406 13.40 -32.21 -9.49
C TYR A 406 14.47 -31.48 -8.67
N ASP A 407 15.74 -31.80 -8.89
CA ASP A 407 16.85 -31.19 -8.15
C ASP A 407 16.95 -29.69 -8.44
N GLU A 408 16.66 -29.26 -9.67
CA GLU A 408 16.64 -27.85 -10.02
C GLU A 408 15.51 -27.10 -9.32
N ILE A 409 14.29 -27.65 -9.32
CA ILE A 409 13.15 -27.11 -8.58
C ILE A 409 13.52 -26.99 -7.09
N ARG A 410 14.05 -28.07 -6.52
CA ARG A 410 14.46 -28.14 -5.11
C ARG A 410 15.51 -27.10 -4.76
N ASN A 411 16.58 -26.99 -5.55
CA ASN A 411 17.66 -26.03 -5.31
C ASN A 411 17.18 -24.58 -5.38
N ASN A 412 16.27 -24.27 -6.32
CA ASN A 412 15.66 -22.95 -6.42
C ASN A 412 14.77 -22.62 -5.21
N LEU A 413 13.99 -23.59 -4.72
CA LEU A 413 13.17 -23.44 -3.52
C LEU A 413 14.03 -23.31 -2.24
N LEU A 414 15.10 -24.08 -2.12
CA LEU A 414 16.08 -23.98 -1.01
C LEU A 414 16.81 -22.62 -1.00
N HIS A 415 17.13 -22.08 -2.17
CA HIS A 415 17.72 -20.74 -2.25
C HIS A 415 16.72 -19.64 -1.82
N LEU A 416 15.42 -19.79 -2.12
CA LEU A 416 14.39 -18.89 -1.59
C LEU A 416 14.25 -19.00 -0.06
N ARG A 417 14.44 -20.21 0.50
CA ARG A 417 14.47 -20.49 1.95
C ARG A 417 15.62 -19.76 2.64
N ASN A 418 16.84 -19.78 2.07
CA ASN A 418 18.00 -19.15 2.72
C ASN A 418 17.94 -17.61 2.77
N LYS A 419 17.09 -16.97 1.96
CA LYS A 419 16.91 -15.50 1.94
C LYS A 419 15.82 -14.98 2.87
N LYS A 420 14.94 -15.83 3.41
CA LYS A 420 13.79 -15.42 4.25
C LYS A 420 13.86 -16.16 5.60
N ASP A 421 14.29 -15.46 6.65
CA ASP A 421 14.51 -15.87 8.05
C ASP A 421 14.10 -17.31 8.47
N LEU A 422 15.08 -18.03 9.01
CA LEU A 422 15.04 -19.44 9.44
C LEU A 422 14.06 -19.78 10.58
N LYS A 423 13.53 -18.81 11.35
CA LYS A 423 12.86 -19.11 12.64
C LYS A 423 11.46 -19.75 12.57
N ASN A 424 10.78 -19.80 11.42
CA ASN A 424 9.46 -20.45 11.28
C ASN A 424 9.43 -21.67 10.36
N TYR A 425 10.56 -22.06 9.77
CA TYR A 425 10.60 -23.01 8.65
C TYR A 425 11.17 -24.39 8.99
N GLU A 426 11.67 -24.62 10.21
CA GLU A 426 12.17 -25.93 10.66
C GLU A 426 11.08 -27.03 10.71
N LYS A 427 9.80 -26.71 10.53
CA LYS A 427 8.69 -27.68 10.57
C LYS A 427 8.02 -28.00 9.23
N ILE A 428 8.56 -27.52 8.10
CA ILE A 428 7.86 -27.58 6.80
C ILE A 428 8.49 -28.57 5.81
N PHE A 429 9.74 -29.00 6.02
CA PHE A 429 10.39 -29.96 5.13
C PHE A 429 11.42 -30.80 5.88
N PHE A 430 10.94 -31.77 6.66
CA PHE A 430 11.77 -32.91 7.05
C PHE A 430 11.42 -34.07 6.10
N PHE A 431 12.08 -34.05 4.94
CA PHE A 431 12.15 -35.20 4.04
C PHE A 431 13.08 -36.23 4.70
N ASN A 432 12.51 -37.22 5.38
CA ASN A 432 13.29 -38.43 5.69
C ASN A 432 13.25 -39.34 4.47
N LYS A 433 14.46 -39.75 4.04
CA LYS A 433 14.70 -40.73 2.98
C LYS A 433 14.01 -42.05 3.28
#